data_AF-A0A7M2XIR7-F1
#
_entry.id   AF-A0A7M2XIR7-F1
#
_cell.length_a   1.000
_cell.length_b   1.000
_cell.length_c   1.000
_cell.angle_alpha   90.00
_cell.angle_beta   90.00
_cell.angle_gamma   90.00
#
_symmetry.space_group_name_H-M   'P 1'
#
loop_
_entity.id
_entity.type
_entity.pdbx_description
1 polymer ?
#
loop_
_entity_poly.entity_id
_entity_poly.type
_entity_poly.pdbx_seq_one_letter_code
_entity_poly.pdbx_strand_id
1 'polypeptide(L)'
;MDNGTGEVWKSAPGWEGIFEVSDLGRVRSLPRIAVRKNGTPCSVRGRILHPYRKSSGHLILSVPKHAGGQGRASVHALVAEAFLGPRPDGHEVRHLDGNPANNRVTNLAYGTRTDQRFDDVRNGVHPMAGKTHCIRGHEFTPENTRTYTAATGRTHRYCRACERDRHRKP
;
A
#
# COMPACT_ATOMS: atom_id res chain seq x y z
N MET A 1 -10.49 30.80 -18.56
CA MET A 1 -9.33 29.97 -18.17
C MET A 1 -9.90 28.75 -17.50
N ASP A 2 -9.53 27.58 -18.03
CA ASP A 2 -10.26 26.32 -17.91
C ASP A 2 -10.29 25.78 -16.47
N ASN A 3 -11.43 25.25 -16.07
CA ASN A 3 -11.74 24.82 -14.71
C ASN A 3 -11.10 23.45 -14.46
N GLY A 4 -9.89 23.43 -13.90
CA GLY A 4 -9.06 22.23 -13.67
C GLY A 4 -9.57 21.25 -12.61
N THR A 5 -10.84 20.86 -12.65
CA THR A 5 -11.47 19.90 -11.72
C THR A 5 -11.87 18.59 -12.41
N GLY A 6 -11.17 18.21 -13.46
CA GLY A 6 -11.36 16.95 -14.19
C GLY A 6 -10.44 15.85 -13.69
N GLU A 7 -10.99 14.68 -13.38
CA GLU A 7 -10.22 13.47 -13.14
C GLU A 7 -9.50 13.02 -14.42
N VAL A 8 -8.20 12.73 -14.32
CA VAL A 8 -7.38 12.26 -15.43
C VAL A 8 -7.50 10.75 -15.53
N TRP A 9 -7.78 10.25 -16.74
CA TRP A 9 -7.91 8.82 -17.03
C TRP A 9 -6.77 8.35 -17.93
N LYS A 10 -6.20 7.19 -17.63
CA LYS A 10 -5.16 6.51 -18.44
C LYS A 10 -5.52 5.06 -18.66
N SER A 11 -5.03 4.46 -19.74
CA SER A 11 -5.17 3.02 -19.98
C SER A 11 -4.55 2.21 -18.84
N ALA A 12 -5.23 1.13 -18.44
CA ALA A 12 -4.71 0.19 -17.45
C ALA A 12 -3.62 -0.70 -18.08
N PRO A 13 -2.38 -0.69 -17.58
CA PRO A 13 -1.30 -1.49 -18.14
C PRO A 13 -1.64 -2.99 -18.20
N GLY A 14 -1.45 -3.62 -19.36
CA GLY A 14 -1.79 -5.02 -19.63
C GLY A 14 -3.26 -5.30 -19.95
N TRP A 15 -4.12 -4.26 -19.91
CA TRP A 15 -5.53 -4.32 -20.33
C TRP A 15 -5.92 -3.09 -21.16
N GLU A 16 -5.00 -2.64 -22.01
CA GLU A 16 -5.21 -1.53 -22.93
C GLU A 16 -6.44 -1.79 -23.83
N GLY A 17 -7.27 -0.76 -24.01
CA GLY A 17 -8.54 -0.87 -24.74
C GLY A 17 -9.65 -1.63 -24.01
N ILE A 18 -9.39 -2.16 -22.81
CA ILE A 18 -10.38 -2.87 -21.98
C ILE A 18 -10.72 -2.07 -20.72
N PHE A 19 -9.71 -1.52 -20.04
CA PHE A 19 -9.88 -0.76 -18.81
C PHE A 19 -9.06 0.53 -18.81
N GLU A 20 -9.55 1.50 -18.04
CA GLU A 20 -8.84 2.72 -17.70
C GLU A 20 -8.87 2.96 -16.20
N VAL A 21 -7.82 3.57 -15.69
CA VAL A 21 -7.66 3.97 -14.30
C VAL A 21 -7.54 5.47 -14.19
N SER A 22 -7.99 6.00 -13.06
CA SER A 22 -7.92 7.44 -12.81
C SER A 22 -6.90 7.85 -11.77
N ASP A 23 -6.56 9.13 -11.78
CA ASP A 23 -5.69 9.73 -10.77
C ASP A 23 -6.31 9.74 -9.37
N LEU A 24 -7.65 9.65 -9.26
CA LEU A 24 -8.37 9.50 -8.01
C LEU A 24 -8.51 8.04 -7.54
N GLY A 25 -7.97 7.08 -8.27
CA GLY A 25 -7.99 5.67 -7.91
C GLY A 25 -9.27 4.92 -8.29
N ARG A 26 -10.05 5.46 -9.24
CA ARG A 26 -11.20 4.78 -9.84
C ARG A 26 -10.76 3.95 -11.04
N VAL A 27 -11.55 2.93 -11.36
CA VAL A 27 -11.32 2.09 -12.55
C VAL A 27 -12.61 1.98 -13.33
N ARG A 28 -12.52 2.08 -14.66
CA ARG A 28 -13.66 1.92 -15.56
C ARG A 28 -13.35 0.91 -16.66
N SER A 29 -14.37 0.17 -17.08
CA SER A 29 -14.30 -0.62 -18.31
C SER A 29 -14.68 0.22 -19.52
N LEU A 30 -14.03 -0.06 -20.64
CA LEU A 30 -14.34 0.55 -21.93
C LEU A 30 -15.40 -0.25 -22.69
N PRO A 31 -16.22 0.41 -23.52
CA PRO A 31 -17.09 -0.28 -24.45
C PRO A 31 -16.26 -1.08 -25.46
N ARG A 32 -16.62 -2.34 -25.67
CA ARG A 32 -15.90 -3.23 -26.59
C ARG A 32 -16.77 -4.40 -27.04
N ILE A 33 -16.35 -5.10 -28.09
CA ILE A 33 -16.90 -6.41 -28.45
C ILE A 33 -16.10 -7.49 -27.73
N ALA A 34 -16.77 -8.31 -26.93
CA ALA A 34 -16.16 -9.46 -26.25
C ALA A 34 -16.72 -10.76 -26.83
N VAL A 35 -15.91 -11.82 -26.83
CA VAL A 35 -16.33 -13.15 -27.28
C VAL A 35 -16.74 -13.98 -26.06
N ARG A 36 -17.96 -14.52 -26.08
CA ARG A 36 -18.46 -15.42 -25.04
C ARG A 36 -17.81 -16.79 -25.15
N LYS A 37 -17.95 -17.63 -24.11
CA LYS A 37 -17.42 -19.02 -24.11
C LYS A 37 -17.92 -19.86 -25.28
N ASN A 38 -19.11 -19.57 -25.80
CA ASN A 38 -19.72 -20.25 -26.95
C ASN A 38 -19.32 -19.63 -28.31
N GLY A 39 -18.33 -18.75 -28.36
CA GLY A 39 -17.84 -18.10 -29.58
C GLY A 39 -18.69 -16.92 -30.06
N THR A 40 -19.86 -16.66 -29.46
CA THR A 40 -20.73 -15.56 -29.90
C THR A 40 -20.16 -14.19 -29.49
N PRO A 41 -20.01 -13.22 -30.42
CA PRO A 41 -19.67 -11.85 -30.08
C PRO A 41 -20.79 -11.18 -29.29
N CYS A 42 -20.43 -10.41 -28.26
CA CYS A 42 -21.38 -9.56 -27.54
C CYS A 42 -20.77 -8.19 -27.27
N SER A 43 -21.58 -7.14 -27.45
CA SER A 43 -21.22 -5.79 -27.05
C SER A 43 -21.24 -5.67 -25.52
N VAL A 44 -20.15 -5.16 -24.96
CA VAL A 44 -19.98 -4.86 -23.54
C VAL A 44 -19.98 -3.35 -23.39
N ARG A 45 -20.87 -2.82 -22.57
CA ARG A 45 -20.90 -1.39 -22.25
C ARG A 45 -19.79 -1.03 -21.26
N GLY A 46 -19.18 0.14 -21.45
CA GLY A 46 -18.25 0.71 -20.47
C GLY A 46 -18.95 1.20 -19.20
N ARG A 47 -18.33 1.01 -18.03
CA ARG A 47 -18.87 1.45 -16.74
C ARG A 47 -17.77 1.64 -15.70
N ILE A 48 -18.02 2.47 -14.69
CA ILE A 48 -17.18 2.49 -13.47
C ILE A 48 -17.31 1.13 -12.76
N LEU A 49 -16.17 0.55 -12.41
CA LEU A 49 -16.09 -0.73 -11.72
C LEU A 49 -16.06 -0.52 -10.21
N HIS A 50 -16.67 -1.46 -9.50
CA HIS A 50 -16.68 -1.48 -8.04
C HIS A 50 -15.74 -2.60 -7.57
N PRO A 51 -14.51 -2.26 -7.14
CA PRO A 51 -13.59 -3.25 -6.61
C PRO A 51 -14.09 -3.80 -5.27
N TYR A 52 -13.76 -5.06 -4.99
CA TYR A 52 -14.01 -5.63 -3.68
C TYR A 52 -12.81 -5.40 -2.76
N ARG A 53 -13.08 -5.33 -1.46
CA ARG A 53 -12.06 -5.14 -0.43
C ARG A 53 -11.57 -6.50 0.07
N LYS A 54 -10.25 -6.72 0.07
CA LYS A 54 -9.62 -7.89 0.69
C LYS A 54 -9.54 -7.71 2.22
N SER A 55 -9.33 -8.79 2.97
CA SER A 55 -9.03 -8.73 4.42
C SER A 55 -7.84 -7.82 4.76
N SER A 56 -6.87 -7.68 3.86
CA SER A 56 -5.75 -6.73 3.99
C SER A 56 -6.13 -5.26 3.70
N GLY A 57 -7.41 -4.95 3.51
CA GLY A 57 -7.91 -3.62 3.18
C GLY A 57 -7.76 -3.21 1.70
N HIS A 58 -6.93 -3.92 0.93
CA HIS A 58 -6.62 -3.58 -0.46
C HIS A 58 -7.83 -3.79 -1.38
N LEU A 59 -8.01 -2.89 -2.35
CA LEU A 59 -9.06 -2.98 -3.36
C LEU A 59 -8.61 -3.80 -4.57
N ILE A 60 -9.41 -4.80 -4.94
CA ILE A 60 -9.13 -5.76 -6.01
C ILE A 60 -10.28 -5.79 -7.02
N LEU A 61 -9.93 -5.91 -8.30
CA LEU A 61 -10.85 -6.09 -9.42
C LEU A 61 -10.73 -7.50 -9.99
N SER A 62 -11.86 -8.07 -10.36
CA SER A 62 -11.89 -9.24 -11.25
C SER A 62 -11.69 -8.76 -12.68
N VAL A 63 -10.66 -9.27 -13.34
CA VAL A 63 -10.26 -8.89 -14.70
C VAL A 63 -10.16 -10.15 -15.58
N PRO A 64 -10.34 -10.05 -16.90
CA PRO A 64 -10.02 -11.14 -17.80
C PRO A 64 -8.55 -11.56 -17.59
N LYS A 65 -8.29 -12.86 -17.62
CA LYS A 65 -6.92 -13.37 -17.62
C LYS A 65 -6.22 -12.87 -18.88
N HIS A 66 -5.08 -12.21 -18.73
CA HIS A 66 -4.14 -11.97 -19.82
C HIS A 66 -3.11 -13.11 -19.85
N ALA A 67 -2.27 -13.17 -20.88
CA ALA A 67 -1.26 -14.24 -21.03
C ALA A 67 -0.37 -14.34 -19.77
N GLY A 68 -0.40 -15.48 -19.08
CA GLY A 68 0.34 -15.69 -17.82
C GLY A 68 -0.22 -14.98 -16.58
N GLY A 69 -1.28 -14.19 -16.74
CA GLY A 69 -1.87 -13.36 -15.69
C GLY A 69 -2.96 -14.03 -14.87
N GLN A 70 -3.16 -13.54 -13.65
CA GLN A 70 -4.30 -13.92 -12.80
C GLN A 70 -5.57 -13.20 -13.26
N GLY A 71 -6.75 -13.78 -12.96
CA GLY A 71 -8.05 -13.15 -13.22
C GLY A 71 -8.40 -12.02 -12.23
N ARG A 72 -7.39 -11.42 -11.61
CA ARG A 72 -7.51 -10.41 -10.56
C ARG A 72 -6.39 -9.38 -10.71
N ALA A 73 -6.74 -8.11 -10.54
CA ALA A 73 -5.80 -7.00 -10.54
C ALA A 73 -6.03 -6.12 -9.31
N SER A 74 -4.96 -5.61 -8.72
CA SER A 74 -5.06 -4.70 -7.58
C SER A 74 -5.16 -3.25 -8.04
N VAL A 75 -6.07 -2.48 -7.46
CA VAL A 75 -6.35 -1.11 -7.94
C VAL A 75 -5.14 -0.20 -7.75
N HIS A 76 -4.52 -0.22 -6.57
CA HIS A 76 -3.31 0.56 -6.29
C HIS A 76 -2.15 0.26 -7.26
N ALA A 77 -1.93 -1.01 -7.64
CA ALA A 77 -0.89 -1.34 -8.62
C ALA A 77 -1.20 -0.79 -10.01
N LEU A 78 -2.44 -0.95 -10.50
CA LEU A 78 -2.84 -0.43 -11.81
C LEU A 78 -2.68 1.10 -11.87
N VAL A 79 -3.10 1.80 -10.81
CA VAL A 79 -2.99 3.26 -10.73
C VAL A 79 -1.53 3.68 -10.66
N ALA A 80 -0.72 3.05 -9.80
CA ALA A 80 0.69 3.36 -9.70
C ALA A 80 1.41 3.13 -11.04
N GLU A 81 1.17 2.01 -11.71
CA GLU A 81 1.83 1.70 -12.96
C GLU A 81 1.43 2.66 -14.10
N ALA A 82 0.16 3.03 -14.19
CA ALA A 82 -0.32 3.97 -15.20
C ALA A 82 0.18 5.42 -15.00
N PHE A 83 0.34 5.86 -13.75
CA PHE A 83 0.66 7.26 -13.45
C PHE A 83 2.11 7.50 -13.04
N LEU A 84 2.72 6.57 -12.32
CA LEU A 84 4.11 6.63 -11.84
C LEU A 84 5.09 5.87 -12.75
N GLY A 85 4.58 5.07 -13.69
CA GLY A 85 5.38 4.28 -14.62
C GLY A 85 5.69 2.88 -14.09
N PRO A 86 6.57 2.11 -14.77
CA PRO A 86 6.85 0.73 -14.39
C PRO A 86 7.44 0.65 -12.98
N ARG A 87 6.98 -0.33 -12.21
CA ARG A 87 7.47 -0.58 -10.86
C ARG A 87 8.97 -0.93 -10.88
N PRO A 88 9.84 -0.17 -10.18
CA PRO A 88 11.25 -0.51 -10.06
C PRO A 88 11.45 -1.88 -9.38
N ASP A 89 12.56 -2.54 -9.68
CA ASP A 89 12.86 -3.84 -9.08
C ASP A 89 13.05 -3.71 -7.55
N GLY A 90 12.61 -4.74 -6.82
CA GLY A 90 12.61 -4.76 -5.36
C GLY A 90 11.65 -3.77 -4.67
N HIS A 91 10.87 -2.98 -5.43
CA HIS A 91 9.90 -2.03 -4.87
C HIS A 91 8.48 -2.60 -4.82
N GLU A 92 7.70 -2.14 -3.86
CA GLU A 92 6.25 -2.35 -3.74
C GLU A 92 5.52 -1.01 -3.85
N VAL A 93 4.24 -1.05 -4.21
CA VAL A 93 3.38 0.12 -4.12
C VAL A 93 2.99 0.31 -2.66
N ARG A 94 3.20 1.51 -2.14
CA ARG A 94 2.98 1.92 -0.75
C ARG A 94 1.94 3.03 -0.69
N HIS A 95 1.14 3.02 0.37
CA HIS A 95 0.14 4.04 0.70
C HIS A 95 0.72 4.96 1.76
N LEU A 96 0.94 6.24 1.42
CA LEU A 96 1.61 7.21 2.30
C LEU A 96 0.86 7.47 3.61
N ASP A 97 -0.47 7.40 3.56
CA ASP A 97 -1.38 7.52 4.70
C ASP A 97 -1.64 6.21 5.45
N GLY A 98 -1.07 5.09 5.00
CA GLY A 98 -1.30 3.76 5.59
C GLY A 98 -2.69 3.17 5.35
N ASN A 99 -3.55 3.79 4.52
CA ASN A 99 -4.89 3.29 4.19
C ASN A 99 -4.88 2.58 2.82
N PRO A 100 -4.98 1.23 2.78
CA PRO A 100 -4.90 0.47 1.51
C PRO A 100 -6.06 0.68 0.54
N ALA A 101 -7.09 1.44 0.92
CA ALA A 101 -8.20 1.80 0.04
C ALA A 101 -8.12 3.22 -0.54
N ASN A 102 -7.20 4.06 -0.05
CA ASN A 102 -6.97 5.38 -0.63
C ASN A 102 -6.00 5.26 -1.81
N ASN A 103 -6.52 4.92 -2.99
CA ASN A 103 -5.70 4.66 -4.19
C ASN A 103 -5.48 5.90 -5.06
N ARG A 104 -5.60 7.11 -4.51
CA ARG A 104 -5.26 8.33 -5.24
C ARG A 104 -3.77 8.31 -5.58
N VAL A 105 -3.40 8.73 -6.79
CA VAL A 105 -2.00 8.77 -7.23
C VAL A 105 -1.13 9.55 -6.25
N THR A 106 -1.64 10.66 -5.72
CA THR A 106 -0.95 11.50 -4.72
C THR A 106 -0.68 10.79 -3.39
N ASN A 107 -1.36 9.68 -3.11
CA ASN A 107 -1.16 8.85 -1.91
C ASN A 107 -0.34 7.59 -2.20
N LEU A 108 0.04 7.35 -3.45
CA LEU A 108 0.80 6.17 -3.85
C LEU A 108 2.26 6.54 -4.15
N ALA A 109 3.17 5.66 -3.77
CA ALA A 109 4.57 5.74 -4.16
C ALA A 109 5.13 4.33 -4.37
N TYR A 110 6.27 4.23 -5.04
CA TYR A 110 7.10 3.03 -5.00
C TYR A 110 8.07 3.13 -3.83
N GLY A 111 8.30 2.02 -3.13
CA GLY A 111 9.29 1.95 -2.07
C GLY A 111 9.58 0.54 -1.61
N THR A 112 10.56 0.43 -0.72
CA THR A 112 10.96 -0.82 -0.09
C THR A 112 10.15 -1.10 1.17
N ARG A 113 10.33 -2.30 1.74
CA ARG A 113 9.77 -2.64 3.06
C ARG A 113 10.27 -1.69 4.16
N THR A 114 11.47 -1.13 4.02
CA THR A 114 12.02 -0.17 4.97
C THR A 114 11.26 1.15 4.91
N ASP A 115 10.95 1.64 3.71
CA ASP A 115 10.16 2.87 3.51
C ASP A 115 8.75 2.73 4.11
N GLN A 116 8.13 1.55 3.95
CA GLN A 116 6.85 1.26 4.59
C GLN A 116 6.93 1.35 6.12
N ARG A 117 8.01 0.84 6.75
CA ARG A 117 8.17 0.95 8.21
C ARG A 117 8.32 2.40 8.67
N PHE A 118 8.98 3.24 7.89
CA PHE A 118 9.08 4.67 8.21
C PHE A 118 7.72 5.35 8.13
N ASP A 119 6.91 5.02 7.12
CA ASP A 119 5.52 5.48 7.05
C ASP A 119 4.71 4.98 8.25
N ASP A 120 4.86 3.71 8.64
CA ASP A 120 4.14 3.15 9.79
C ASP A 120 4.48 3.88 11.10
N VAL A 121 5.74 4.30 11.26
CA VAL A 121 6.19 5.12 12.40
C VAL A 121 5.57 6.52 12.31
N ARG A 122 5.64 7.17 11.13
CA ARG A 122 5.07 8.51 10.91
C ARG A 122 3.57 8.55 11.14
N ASN A 123 2.86 7.51 10.70
CA ASN A 123 1.42 7.38 10.80
C ASN A 123 0.97 6.86 12.18
N GLY A 124 1.92 6.57 13.09
CA GLY A 124 1.62 6.14 14.46
C GLY A 124 1.10 4.71 14.59
N VAL A 125 1.15 3.91 13.51
CA VAL A 125 0.66 2.51 13.50
C VAL A 125 1.77 1.51 13.88
N HIS A 126 3.02 1.94 13.93
CA HIS A 126 4.13 1.05 14.29
C HIS A 126 4.08 0.67 15.79
N PRO A 127 3.91 -0.61 16.13
CA PRO A 127 3.58 -1.05 17.49
C PRO A 127 4.69 -0.78 18.51
N MET A 128 5.94 -0.69 18.05
CA MET A 128 7.08 -0.38 18.92
C MET A 128 7.27 1.12 19.12
N ALA A 129 6.83 1.95 18.17
CA ALA A 129 7.07 3.39 18.21
C ALA A 129 6.28 4.04 19.34
N GLY A 130 5.02 3.63 19.53
CA GLY A 130 4.15 4.13 20.60
C GLY A 130 4.39 3.52 21.99
N LYS A 131 5.38 2.64 22.19
CA LYS A 131 5.60 2.04 23.52
C LYS A 131 6.23 3.04 24.48
N THR A 132 5.46 3.37 25.52
CA THR A 132 5.83 4.24 26.64
C THR A 132 6.41 3.49 27.84
N HIS A 133 6.17 2.18 27.95
CA HIS A 133 6.64 1.37 29.08
C HIS A 133 7.41 0.12 28.62
N CYS A 134 8.33 -0.34 29.46
CA CYS A 134 9.04 -1.60 29.26
C CYS A 134 8.15 -2.82 29.63
N ILE A 135 8.63 -4.03 29.38
CA ILE A 135 7.88 -5.27 29.67
C ILE A 135 7.55 -5.46 31.17
N ARG A 136 8.28 -4.77 32.07
CA ARG A 136 8.02 -4.77 33.52
C ARG A 136 7.20 -3.56 33.99
N GLY A 137 6.68 -2.74 33.07
CA GLY A 137 5.86 -1.58 33.41
C GLY A 137 6.64 -0.34 33.86
N HIS A 138 7.97 -0.29 33.69
CA HIS A 138 8.73 0.94 33.93
C HIS A 138 8.61 1.89 32.74
N GLU A 139 8.33 3.16 33.02
CA GLU A 139 8.21 4.21 32.01
C GLU A 139 9.54 4.47 31.30
N PHE A 140 9.48 4.67 29.98
CA PHE A 140 10.61 5.09 29.16
C PHE A 140 10.75 6.62 29.19
N THR A 141 11.45 7.12 30.20
CA THR A 141 11.90 8.52 30.26
C THR A 141 13.38 8.64 29.81
N PRO A 142 13.90 9.84 29.49
CA PRO A 142 15.33 10.02 29.19
C PRO A 142 16.25 9.51 30.31
N GLU A 143 15.82 9.60 31.56
CA GLU A 143 16.58 9.17 32.74
C GLU A 143 16.55 7.64 32.89
N ASN A 144 15.43 7.00 32.52
CA ASN A 144 15.21 5.57 32.66
C ASN A 144 15.48 4.76 31.38
N THR A 145 15.83 5.43 30.28
CA THR A 145 16.07 4.82 28.97
C THR A 145 17.50 5.03 28.53
N ARG A 146 18.20 3.94 28.18
CA ARG A 146 19.45 4.01 27.41
C ARG A 146 19.26 3.37 26.05
N THR A 147 19.83 3.95 25.00
CA THR A 147 19.86 3.36 23.67
C THR A 147 21.26 2.84 23.37
N TYR A 148 21.35 1.69 22.70
CA TYR A 148 22.62 1.23 22.12
C TYR A 148 22.39 0.72 20.71
N THR A 149 23.38 0.92 19.85
CA THR A 149 23.38 0.41 18.46
C THR A 149 24.27 -0.82 18.39
N ALA A 150 23.70 -1.97 18.02
CA ALA A 150 24.45 -3.20 17.82
C ALA A 150 25.35 -3.10 16.58
N ALA A 151 26.36 -3.97 16.48
CA ALA A 151 27.21 -4.08 15.28
C ALA A 151 26.41 -4.36 13.99
N THR A 152 25.18 -4.88 14.11
CA THR A 152 24.24 -5.08 13.00
C THR A 152 23.55 -3.79 12.52
N GLY A 153 23.83 -2.65 13.14
CA GLY A 153 23.15 -1.37 12.90
C GLY A 153 21.79 -1.24 13.60
N ARG A 154 21.31 -2.28 14.29
CA ARG A 154 20.03 -2.24 15.02
C ARG A 154 20.16 -1.42 16.30
N THR A 155 19.25 -0.48 16.51
CA THR A 155 19.17 0.30 17.76
C THR A 155 18.20 -0.36 18.73
N HIS A 156 18.63 -0.55 19.97
CA HIS A 156 17.84 -1.14 21.04
C HIS A 156 17.62 -0.13 22.18
N ARG A 157 16.41 -0.14 22.77
CA ARG A 157 16.09 0.60 24.01
C ARG A 157 16.23 -0.32 25.22
N TYR A 158 16.91 0.16 26.25
CA TYR A 158 17.15 -0.52 27.52
C TYR A 158 16.55 0.28 28.67
N CYS A 159 15.79 -0.42 29.51
CA CYS A 159 15.22 0.15 30.73
C CYS A 159 16.24 0.03 31.87
N ARG A 160 16.70 1.18 32.38
CA ARG A 160 17.67 1.25 33.48
C ARG A 160 17.09 0.73 34.80
N ALA A 161 15.78 0.90 35.05
CA ALA A 161 15.11 0.29 36.22
C ALA A 161 15.20 -1.23 36.19
N CYS A 162 14.89 -1.87 35.05
CA CYS A 162 15.01 -3.33 34.92
C CYS A 162 16.44 -3.84 35.15
N GLU A 163 17.44 -3.04 34.75
CA GLU A 163 18.85 -3.34 34.98
C GLU A 163 19.17 -3.28 36.48
N ARG A 164 18.76 -2.23 37.18
CA ARG A 164 18.90 -2.11 38.64
C ARG A 164 18.25 -3.29 39.37
N ASP A 165 17.02 -3.66 39.01
CA ASP A 165 16.31 -4.78 39.64
C ASP A 165 17.05 -6.11 39.47
N ARG A 166 17.70 -6.32 38.32
CA ARG A 166 18.47 -7.55 38.05
C ARG A 166 19.75 -7.61 38.87
N HIS A 167 20.37 -6.48 39.16
CA HIS A 167 21.58 -6.39 39.99
C HIS A 167 21.27 -6.40 41.48
N ARG A 168 20.03 -6.09 41.86
CA ARG A 168 19.46 -6.28 43.19
C ARG A 168 19.08 -7.76 43.38
N LYS A 169 20.07 -8.66 43.39
CA LYS A 169 19.84 -10.02 43.92
C LYS A 169 19.53 -9.91 45.44
N PRO A 170 18.68 -10.79 45.98
CA PRO A 170 18.30 -10.79 47.40
C PRO A 170 19.53 -10.89 48.31
#